data_AF-A0A182ST31-F1
#
_entry.id   AF-A0A182ST31-F1
#
_cell.length_a   1.000
_cell.length_b   1.000
_cell.length_c   1.000
_cell.angle_alpha   90.00
_cell.angle_beta   90.00
_cell.angle_gamma   90.00
#
_symmetry.space_group_name_H-M   'P 1'
#
loop_
_entity.id
_entity.type
_entity.pdbx_description
1 polymer ?
#
loop_
_entity_poly.entity_id
_entity_poly.type
_entity_poly.pdbx_seq_one_letter_code
_entity_poly.pdbx_strand_id
1 'polypeptide(L)'
;MRSIISLLFLLFLFILIFALLGMQLFGGQFNLPDGTPPTNFNTFPIALLTVFQILTGEDWNEVMYQGIESQGGHKKGMIYSLYFIILVLFGNYTLLNVFLAIAVDNLANAQELTAAEEEQLEENKEKQQMELDKEMEALQMQTDGSPPRVEVSSPSPTRGNGSSSSSKGKKKEEDKEEDDDEIPDGPKPMLPYSSMFVLSPTNPIRCAAHWVVNLRYFDFFIMVVISLSSIALAAEDPVEEDSPRNKILNFFDYAFTGVFTIEMLLKIVDLGVILHPGSYLREFWNIMDAVVVICAAVSFGFDMTGSSAGQNLSTIKSLRVLRVLRPLKTIKRVPKLKAVFDCVVNSLKNVINILIVYILFQFIFAVIAVQLFNGKFFYCTDDSKHTSEECRGHFFVYDGADQLPRREPREWKTQSFHYDNVATAMLTLFAVQTGEGWPQVLQNSMAATYEDKGPIQNFRIEMSIFYIVYFIVFPFFFVNIFVALIIITFQEQGEAELQDGEIDKNQKSCIDFTIGARPLERYMPNKRNSFKYKVWRIVVSTPFEYFIMMLIVFNTLLLMMKVRIWVLLCCFPEYC
;
A
#
# COMPACT_ATOMS: atom_id res chain seq x y z
N MET A 1 25.67 10.63 8.35
CA MET A 1 26.75 9.92 7.60
C MET A 1 27.68 9.07 8.47
N ARG A 2 28.36 9.60 9.50
CA ARG A 2 29.31 8.78 10.31
C ARG A 2 28.65 7.58 11.01
N SER A 3 27.47 7.78 11.61
CA SER A 3 26.69 6.69 12.24
C SER A 3 26.35 5.58 11.23
N ILE A 4 25.90 5.97 10.05
CA ILE A 4 25.51 5.09 8.94
C ILE A 4 26.68 4.23 8.45
N ILE A 5 27.86 4.85 8.24
CA ILE A 5 29.05 4.13 7.79
C ILE A 5 29.46 3.06 8.81
N SER A 6 29.42 3.38 10.10
CA SER A 6 29.71 2.41 11.17
C SER A 6 28.72 1.23 11.18
N LEU A 7 27.44 1.50 10.94
CA LEU A 7 26.39 0.49 10.88
C LEU A 7 26.50 -0.40 9.64
N LEU A 8 26.77 0.18 8.46
CA LEU A 8 27.02 -0.57 7.23
C LEU A 8 28.29 -1.43 7.33
N PHE A 9 29.31 -0.93 8.02
CA PHE A 9 30.52 -1.70 8.30
C PHE A 9 30.23 -2.91 9.21
N LEU A 10 29.40 -2.73 10.24
CA LEU A 10 28.97 -3.82 11.12
C LEU A 10 28.19 -4.88 10.32
N LEU A 11 27.27 -4.47 9.45
CA LEU A 11 26.52 -5.36 8.58
C LEU A 11 27.45 -6.14 7.63
N PHE A 12 28.42 -5.45 7.01
CA PHE A 12 29.40 -6.11 6.15
C PHE A 12 30.26 -7.12 6.91
N LEU A 13 30.71 -6.78 8.13
CA LEU A 13 31.45 -7.69 8.98
C LEU A 13 30.62 -8.92 9.35
N PHE A 14 29.33 -8.73 9.64
CA PHE A 14 28.40 -9.82 9.93
C PHE A 14 28.27 -10.76 8.72
N ILE A 15 28.03 -10.21 7.52
CA ILE A 15 27.97 -11.00 6.27
C ILE A 15 29.26 -11.78 6.07
N LEU A 16 30.41 -11.15 6.26
CA LEU A 16 31.72 -11.76 6.08
C LEU A 16 31.92 -12.95 7.04
N ILE A 17 31.57 -12.80 8.31
CA ILE A 17 31.69 -13.87 9.32
C ILE A 17 30.82 -15.07 8.92
N PHE A 18 29.57 -14.83 8.54
CA PHE A 18 28.65 -15.90 8.15
C PHE A 18 29.00 -16.54 6.81
N ALA A 19 29.57 -15.80 5.85
CA ALA A 19 30.06 -16.35 4.60
C ALA A 19 31.23 -17.31 4.84
N LEU A 20 32.21 -16.90 5.66
CA LEU A 20 33.34 -17.77 6.03
C LEU A 20 32.88 -18.99 6.83
N LEU A 21 31.97 -18.82 7.78
CA LEU A 21 31.40 -19.94 8.53
C LEU A 21 30.65 -20.91 7.61
N GLY A 22 29.85 -20.39 6.68
CA GLY A 22 29.13 -21.18 5.69
C GLY A 22 30.07 -21.98 4.79
N MET A 23 31.20 -21.39 4.36
CA MET A 23 32.25 -22.11 3.63
C MET A 23 32.86 -23.25 4.46
N GLN A 24 33.07 -23.07 5.77
CA GLN A 24 33.60 -24.14 6.62
C GLN A 24 32.59 -25.27 6.84
N LEU A 25 31.29 -24.95 6.90
CA LEU A 25 30.24 -25.94 7.11
C LEU A 25 29.84 -26.67 5.82
N PHE A 26 29.76 -25.95 4.70
CA PHE A 26 29.13 -26.43 3.46
C PHE A 26 30.04 -26.39 2.23
N GLY A 27 31.30 -25.96 2.36
CA GLY A 27 32.24 -25.87 1.24
C GLY A 27 32.44 -27.23 0.54
N GLY A 28 32.11 -27.28 -0.74
CA GLY A 28 32.19 -28.48 -1.57
C GLY A 28 31.12 -29.55 -1.26
N GLN A 29 30.23 -29.31 -0.31
CA GLN A 29 29.20 -30.29 0.11
C GLN A 29 27.94 -30.20 -0.76
N PHE A 30 27.70 -29.08 -1.44
CA PHE A 30 26.56 -28.85 -2.34
C PHE A 30 26.76 -29.60 -3.69
N ASN A 31 27.02 -30.90 -3.61
CA ASN A 31 27.14 -31.81 -4.74
C ASN A 31 25.91 -32.73 -4.77
N LEU A 32 24.78 -32.16 -5.20
CA LEU A 32 23.50 -32.84 -5.25
C LEU A 32 23.39 -33.72 -6.51
N PRO A 33 22.45 -34.67 -6.57
CA PRO A 33 22.24 -35.52 -7.76
C PRO A 33 21.99 -34.71 -9.04
N ASP A 34 21.32 -33.56 -8.90
CA ASP A 34 20.97 -32.65 -10.00
C ASP A 34 22.10 -31.64 -10.32
N GLY A 35 23.25 -31.77 -9.66
CA GLY A 35 24.42 -30.91 -9.81
C GLY A 35 24.61 -29.92 -8.68
N THR A 36 25.60 -29.03 -8.83
CA THR A 36 25.86 -27.98 -7.86
C THR A 36 24.97 -26.77 -8.15
N PRO A 37 24.08 -26.37 -7.21
CA PRO A 37 23.23 -25.21 -7.40
C PRO A 37 24.06 -23.92 -7.47
N PRO A 38 23.56 -22.88 -8.16
CA PRO A 38 24.27 -21.61 -8.29
C PRO A 38 24.47 -20.89 -6.95
N THR A 39 23.54 -21.08 -6.01
CA THR A 39 23.62 -20.61 -4.62
C THR A 39 24.33 -21.64 -3.76
N ASN A 40 25.65 -21.50 -3.60
CA ASN A 40 26.47 -22.44 -2.85
C ASN A 40 27.53 -21.72 -2.00
N PHE A 41 28.34 -22.52 -1.29
CA PHE A 41 29.41 -22.03 -0.41
C PHE A 41 30.81 -22.50 -0.86
N ASN A 42 30.99 -22.81 -2.14
CA ASN A 42 32.25 -23.37 -2.66
C ASN A 42 33.35 -22.33 -2.78
N THR A 43 33.00 -21.09 -3.09
CA THR A 43 33.96 -19.98 -3.25
C THR A 43 33.54 -18.78 -2.43
N PHE A 44 34.50 -17.94 -2.05
CA PHE A 44 34.24 -16.79 -1.19
C PHE A 44 33.24 -15.77 -1.78
N PRO A 45 33.34 -15.34 -3.06
CA PRO A 45 32.37 -14.40 -3.63
C PRO A 45 30.96 -14.99 -3.71
N ILE A 46 30.81 -16.27 -4.07
CA ILE A 46 29.49 -16.92 -4.14
C ILE A 46 28.91 -17.08 -2.73
N ALA A 47 29.72 -17.48 -1.75
CA ALA A 47 29.28 -17.54 -0.35
C ALA A 47 28.81 -16.18 0.17
N LEU A 48 29.48 -15.08 -0.20
CA LEU A 48 29.07 -13.73 0.15
C LEU A 48 27.70 -13.39 -0.45
N LEU A 49 27.48 -13.73 -1.72
CA LEU A 49 26.19 -13.53 -2.41
C LEU A 49 25.08 -14.40 -1.83
N THR A 50 25.37 -15.66 -1.51
CA THR A 50 24.41 -16.58 -0.88
C THR A 50 23.99 -16.07 0.50
N VAL A 51 24.92 -15.59 1.32
CA VAL A 51 24.58 -14.98 2.63
C VAL A 51 23.79 -13.69 2.44
N PHE A 52 24.18 -12.86 1.47
CA PHE A 52 23.43 -11.65 1.13
C PHE A 52 22.00 -11.96 0.70
N GLN A 53 21.78 -13.00 -0.12
CA GLN A 53 20.45 -13.50 -0.48
C GLN A 53 19.63 -13.90 0.73
N ILE A 54 20.22 -14.70 1.64
CA ILE A 54 19.53 -15.12 2.86
C ILE A 54 19.11 -13.90 3.72
N LEU A 55 19.95 -12.85 3.77
CA LEU A 55 19.64 -11.61 4.49
C LEU A 55 18.54 -10.78 3.84
N THR A 56 18.37 -10.85 2.52
CA THR A 56 17.23 -10.20 1.85
C THR A 56 15.91 -10.91 2.13
N GLY A 57 15.95 -12.14 2.67
CA GLY A 57 14.76 -12.94 2.96
C GLY A 57 14.19 -13.66 1.73
N GLU A 58 14.89 -13.65 0.59
CA GLU A 58 14.43 -14.27 -0.65
C GLU A 58 15.05 -15.66 -0.84
N ASP A 59 14.20 -16.66 -1.13
CA ASP A 59 14.59 -18.06 -1.37
C ASP A 59 15.55 -18.66 -0.32
N TRP A 60 15.59 -18.11 0.90
CA TRP A 60 16.50 -18.56 1.96
C TRP A 60 16.19 -19.99 2.43
N ASN A 61 14.92 -20.38 2.34
CA ASN A 61 14.43 -21.72 2.63
C ASN A 61 14.98 -22.74 1.63
N GLU A 62 15.08 -22.38 0.35
CA GLU A 62 15.63 -23.26 -0.67
C GLU A 62 17.12 -23.53 -0.44
N VAL A 63 17.89 -22.48 -0.13
CA VAL A 63 19.31 -22.63 0.26
C VAL A 63 19.45 -23.48 1.53
N MET A 64 18.53 -23.33 2.50
CA MET A 64 18.49 -24.17 3.70
C MET A 64 18.18 -25.63 3.37
N TYR A 65 17.22 -25.91 2.48
CA TYR A 65 16.89 -27.28 2.06
C TYR A 65 18.08 -27.96 1.39
N GLN A 66 18.76 -27.26 0.48
CA GLN A 66 20.00 -27.75 -0.14
C GLN A 66 21.10 -27.98 0.91
N GLY A 67 21.20 -27.10 1.91
CA GLY A 67 22.11 -27.27 3.05
C GLY A 67 21.82 -28.51 3.89
N ILE A 68 20.55 -28.80 4.19
CA ILE A 68 20.13 -30.00 4.93
C ILE A 68 20.43 -31.26 4.11
N GLU A 69 20.09 -31.24 2.82
CA GLU A 69 20.29 -32.37 1.93
C GLU A 69 21.78 -32.72 1.78
N SER A 70 22.62 -31.70 1.60
CA SER A 70 24.08 -31.87 1.53
C SER A 70 24.71 -32.54 2.75
N GLN A 71 24.06 -32.46 3.92
CA GLN A 71 24.55 -32.99 5.20
C GLN A 71 23.89 -34.32 5.60
N GLY A 72 23.38 -35.08 4.61
CA GLY A 72 22.75 -36.38 4.83
C GLY A 72 21.25 -36.30 5.10
N GLY A 73 20.60 -35.29 4.52
CA GLY A 73 19.15 -35.11 4.50
C GLY A 73 18.50 -34.98 5.88
N HIS A 74 17.19 -35.24 5.92
CA HIS A 74 16.34 -35.09 7.11
C HIS A 74 16.82 -35.83 8.38
N LYS A 75 17.66 -36.86 8.24
CA LYS A 75 18.11 -37.69 9.39
C LYS A 75 19.32 -37.09 10.12
N LYS A 76 20.25 -36.47 9.40
CA LYS A 76 21.50 -35.92 9.96
C LYS A 76 21.66 -34.42 9.71
N GLY A 77 21.19 -33.94 8.57
CA GLY A 77 21.32 -32.56 8.13
C GLY A 77 20.41 -31.55 8.84
N MET A 78 19.34 -32.00 9.51
CA MET A 78 18.38 -31.08 10.16
C MET A 78 19.03 -30.15 11.18
N ILE A 79 20.11 -30.56 11.85
CA ILE A 79 20.83 -29.71 12.81
C ILE A 79 21.46 -28.49 12.13
N TYR A 80 21.81 -28.59 10.85
CA TYR A 80 22.42 -27.50 10.07
C TYR A 80 21.41 -26.42 9.69
N SER A 81 20.09 -26.68 9.80
CA SER A 81 19.06 -25.64 9.70
C SER A 81 19.28 -24.51 10.70
N LEU A 82 19.91 -24.80 11.85
CA LEU A 82 20.24 -23.79 12.87
C LEU A 82 21.15 -22.69 12.32
N TYR A 83 22.09 -22.99 11.42
CA TYR A 83 22.94 -21.97 10.79
C TYR A 83 22.08 -20.94 10.05
N PHE A 84 21.15 -21.41 9.22
CA PHE A 84 20.25 -20.56 8.44
C PHE A 84 19.26 -19.79 9.32
N ILE A 85 18.67 -20.44 10.32
CA ILE A 85 17.75 -19.78 11.27
C ILE A 85 18.45 -18.67 12.05
N ILE A 86 19.67 -18.93 12.55
CA ILE A 86 20.47 -17.92 13.27
C ILE A 86 20.85 -16.78 12.33
N LEU A 87 21.29 -17.10 11.10
CA LEU A 87 21.63 -16.10 10.10
C LEU A 87 20.44 -15.18 9.78
N VAL A 88 19.26 -15.74 9.53
CA VAL A 88 18.03 -14.96 9.26
C VAL A 88 17.62 -14.13 10.47
N LEU A 89 17.59 -14.73 11.67
CA LEU A 89 17.12 -14.04 12.88
C LEU A 89 18.04 -12.86 13.24
N PHE A 90 19.35 -13.10 13.39
CA PHE A 90 20.29 -12.06 13.78
C PHE A 90 20.59 -11.10 12.62
N GLY A 91 20.58 -11.59 11.39
CA GLY A 91 20.75 -10.80 10.19
C GLY A 91 19.64 -9.78 10.00
N ASN A 92 18.38 -10.23 10.02
CA ASN A 92 17.23 -9.34 9.89
C ASN A 92 17.09 -8.40 11.08
N TYR A 93 17.42 -8.85 12.29
CA TYR A 93 17.49 -7.96 13.45
C TYR A 93 18.52 -6.84 13.26
N THR A 94 19.70 -7.18 12.74
CA THR A 94 20.76 -6.19 12.43
C THR A 94 20.28 -5.22 11.35
N LEU A 95 19.71 -5.73 10.25
CA LEU A 95 19.15 -4.90 9.17
C LEU A 95 18.05 -3.96 9.66
N LEU A 96 17.11 -4.46 10.48
CA LEU A 96 16.04 -3.66 11.06
C LEU A 96 16.59 -2.53 11.94
N ASN A 97 17.61 -2.80 12.75
CA ASN A 97 18.22 -1.76 13.58
C ASN A 97 18.95 -0.71 12.75
N VAL A 98 19.63 -1.12 11.66
CA VAL A 98 20.23 -0.17 10.71
C VAL A 98 19.14 0.70 10.07
N PHE A 99 18.07 0.08 9.59
CA PHE A 99 16.93 0.76 8.99
C PHE A 99 16.28 1.77 9.95
N LEU A 100 15.90 1.33 11.15
CA LEU A 100 15.28 2.19 12.17
C LEU A 100 16.18 3.37 12.55
N ALA A 101 17.48 3.13 12.74
CA ALA A 101 18.41 4.21 13.07
C ALA A 101 18.44 5.28 11.97
N ILE A 102 18.49 4.88 10.70
CA ILE A 102 18.51 5.82 9.58
C ILE A 102 17.16 6.55 9.44
N ALA A 103 16.05 5.83 9.58
CA ALA A 103 14.72 6.40 9.46
C ALA A 103 14.45 7.44 10.56
N VAL A 104 14.82 7.14 11.81
CA VAL A 104 14.68 8.07 12.95
C VAL A 104 15.58 9.30 12.78
N ASP A 105 16.85 9.12 12.39
CA ASP A 105 17.76 10.25 12.13
C ASP A 105 17.21 11.14 11.01
N ASN A 106 16.71 10.56 9.92
CA ASN A 106 16.14 11.33 8.80
C ASN A 106 14.83 12.04 9.20
N LEU A 107 13.99 11.37 9.99
CA LEU A 107 12.74 11.94 10.50
C LEU A 107 13.01 13.15 11.41
N ALA A 108 13.95 13.02 12.35
CA ALA A 108 14.32 14.11 13.24
C ALA A 108 14.84 15.33 12.46
N ASN A 109 15.74 15.11 11.49
CA ASN A 109 16.26 16.19 10.65
C ASN A 109 15.16 16.84 9.79
N ALA A 110 14.21 16.06 9.27
CA ALA A 110 13.10 16.58 8.47
C ALA A 110 12.15 17.43 9.32
N GLN A 111 11.81 16.99 10.53
CA GLN A 111 10.98 17.77 11.46
C GLN A 111 11.66 19.07 11.87
N GLU A 112 12.96 19.05 12.18
CA GLU A 112 13.73 20.25 12.50
C GLU A 112 13.74 21.25 11.32
N LEU A 113 13.84 20.75 10.08
CA LEU A 113 13.83 21.59 8.88
C LEU A 113 12.44 22.22 8.65
N THR A 114 11.36 21.44 8.76
CA THR A 114 9.99 21.94 8.61
C THR A 114 9.68 23.00 9.65
N ALA A 115 10.03 22.75 10.93
CA ALA A 115 9.81 23.72 12.00
C ALA A 115 10.58 25.04 11.75
N ALA A 116 11.83 24.95 11.26
CA ALA A 116 12.62 26.12 10.91
C ALA A 116 12.06 26.89 9.69
N GLU A 117 11.51 26.19 8.70
CA GLU A 117 10.82 26.82 7.56
C GLU A 117 9.54 27.54 8.00
N GLU A 118 8.73 26.94 8.87
CA GLU A 118 7.53 27.57 9.42
C GLU A 118 7.85 28.82 10.23
N GLU A 119 8.85 28.76 11.11
CA GLU A 119 9.32 29.92 11.89
C GLU A 119 9.79 31.06 10.97
N GLN A 120 10.56 30.76 9.91
CA GLN A 120 10.96 31.75 8.92
C GLN A 120 9.78 32.35 8.14
N LEU A 121 8.76 31.54 7.86
CA LEU A 121 7.58 31.97 7.12
C LEU A 121 6.69 32.89 7.98
N GLU A 122 6.58 32.61 9.27
CA GLU A 122 5.96 33.50 10.25
C GLU A 122 6.74 34.82 10.38
N GLU A 123 8.06 34.76 10.55
CA GLU A 123 8.89 35.98 10.60
C GLU A 123 8.73 36.84 9.34
N ASN A 124 8.68 36.22 8.16
CA ASN A 124 8.51 36.93 6.89
C ASN A 124 7.11 37.57 6.77
N LYS A 125 6.07 36.89 7.25
CA LYS A 125 4.71 37.45 7.33
C LYS A 125 4.65 38.63 8.28
N GLU A 126 5.28 38.53 9.45
CA GLU A 126 5.36 39.63 10.42
C GLU A 126 6.11 40.84 9.84
N LYS A 127 7.25 40.62 9.16
CA LYS A 127 7.99 41.68 8.48
C LYS A 127 7.16 42.36 7.39
N GLN A 128 6.49 41.59 6.54
CA GLN A 128 5.58 42.14 5.52
C GLN A 128 4.42 42.94 6.12
N GLN A 129 3.82 42.46 7.21
CA GLN A 129 2.75 43.16 7.90
C GLN A 129 3.24 44.49 8.48
N MET A 130 4.41 44.51 9.11
CA MET A 130 5.02 45.75 9.62
C MET A 130 5.38 46.75 8.51
N GLU A 131 5.83 46.28 7.35
CA GLU A 131 6.10 47.15 6.18
C GLU A 131 4.80 47.75 5.63
N LEU A 132 3.75 46.95 5.48
CA LEU A 132 2.42 47.42 5.06
C LEU A 132 1.84 48.47 6.03
N ASP A 133 1.98 48.24 7.34
CA ASP A 133 1.49 49.17 8.36
C ASP A 133 2.26 50.51 8.28
N LYS A 134 3.58 50.48 8.06
CA LYS A 134 4.40 51.68 7.82
C LYS A 134 4.02 52.42 6.54
N GLU A 135 3.75 51.70 5.44
CA GLU A 135 3.29 52.33 4.19
C GLU A 135 1.91 52.98 4.35
N MET A 136 0.97 52.34 5.06
CA MET A 136 -0.33 52.93 5.38
C MET A 136 -0.20 54.20 6.25
N GLU A 137 0.68 54.18 7.25
CA GLU A 137 0.96 55.36 8.08
C GLU A 137 1.58 56.50 7.26
N ALA A 138 2.51 56.21 6.35
CA ALA A 138 3.13 57.21 5.48
C ALA A 138 2.13 57.86 4.50
N LEU A 139 1.18 57.08 3.98
CA LEU A 139 0.09 57.59 3.13
C LEU A 139 -0.90 58.46 3.92
N GLN A 140 -1.20 58.12 5.18
CA GLN A 140 -2.01 58.97 6.06
C GLN A 140 -1.34 60.31 6.34
N MET A 141 -0.01 60.33 6.57
CA MET A 141 0.73 61.58 6.80
C MET A 141 0.81 62.50 5.57
N GLN A 142 0.67 61.98 4.35
CA GLN A 142 0.67 62.81 3.13
C GLN A 142 -0.66 63.54 2.89
N THR A 143 -1.73 63.21 3.62
CA THR A 143 -3.08 63.77 3.39
C THR A 143 -3.40 64.98 4.27
N ASP A 144 -2.48 65.43 5.15
CA ASP A 144 -2.77 66.42 6.20
C ASP A 144 -2.25 67.86 5.92
N GLY A 145 -2.62 68.41 4.76
CA GLY A 145 -2.48 69.84 4.43
C GLY A 145 -3.85 70.54 4.33
N SER A 146 -4.24 71.32 5.35
CA SER A 146 -5.54 72.04 5.52
C SER A 146 -5.59 73.43 4.83
N PRO A 147 -6.68 74.28 4.77
CA PRO A 147 -7.90 74.41 5.64
C PRO A 147 -9.22 74.96 4.92
N PRO A 148 -10.31 75.51 5.56
CA PRO A 148 -10.67 75.71 6.98
C PRO A 148 -12.11 75.33 7.48
N ARG A 149 -12.17 74.91 8.77
CA ARG A 149 -13.02 75.29 9.94
C ARG A 149 -14.51 75.71 9.77
N VAL A 150 -15.44 75.13 10.58
CA VAL A 150 -16.42 75.82 11.49
C VAL A 150 -17.05 74.81 12.49
N GLU A 151 -16.76 75.01 13.79
CA GLU A 151 -17.59 75.01 15.05
C GLU A 151 -18.73 73.96 15.26
N VAL A 152 -19.02 73.39 16.44
CA VAL A 152 -19.35 74.00 17.76
C VAL A 152 -19.30 72.93 18.89
N SER A 153 -18.69 73.30 20.02
CA SER A 153 -18.89 72.97 21.46
C SER A 153 -19.36 71.60 22.02
N SER A 154 -18.61 71.13 23.03
CA SER A 154 -18.91 70.10 24.06
C SER A 154 -19.98 70.56 25.09
N PRO A 155 -20.59 69.69 25.96
CA PRO A 155 -19.85 69.02 27.06
C PRO A 155 -20.30 67.59 27.44
N SER A 156 -19.37 66.79 27.98
CA SER A 156 -19.64 65.58 28.80
C SER A 156 -20.18 65.98 30.20
N PRO A 157 -20.48 65.07 31.17
CA PRO A 157 -20.51 63.59 31.16
C PRO A 157 -21.71 62.97 31.94
N THR A 158 -22.23 61.78 31.59
CA THR A 158 -22.68 60.81 32.64
C THR A 158 -22.82 59.37 32.13
N ARG A 159 -22.41 58.44 33.00
CA ARG A 159 -22.52 56.98 32.99
C ARG A 159 -23.86 56.41 32.47
N GLY A 160 -23.76 55.26 31.79
CA GLY A 160 -24.88 54.32 31.68
C GLY A 160 -24.63 53.22 30.65
N ASN A 161 -24.70 51.96 31.11
CA ASN A 161 -24.64 50.72 30.33
C ASN A 161 -25.54 50.72 29.09
N GLY A 162 -25.14 49.92 28.08
CA GLY A 162 -26.08 49.17 27.26
C GLY A 162 -25.92 49.31 25.75
N SER A 163 -25.44 48.22 25.15
CA SER A 163 -25.83 47.68 23.84
C SER A 163 -25.61 48.47 22.55
N SER A 164 -25.08 47.70 21.59
CA SER A 164 -25.36 47.70 20.15
C SER A 164 -24.43 48.49 19.22
N SER A 165 -23.55 47.71 18.59
CA SER A 165 -23.47 47.50 17.14
C SER A 165 -22.83 48.55 16.22
N SER A 166 -22.17 47.99 15.20
CA SER A 166 -21.82 48.59 13.91
C SER A 166 -20.47 49.34 13.93
N SER A 167 -19.48 49.08 13.08
CA SER A 167 -19.46 48.30 11.83
C SER A 167 -18.04 48.23 11.27
N LYS A 168 -17.77 47.11 10.58
CA LYS A 168 -17.05 47.00 9.30
C LYS A 168 -15.56 47.38 9.26
N GLY A 169 -14.75 46.35 9.07
CA GLY A 169 -13.48 46.39 8.35
C GLY A 169 -13.17 45.00 7.77
N LYS A 170 -13.53 44.79 6.51
CA LYS A 170 -13.29 43.57 5.70
C LYS A 170 -11.82 43.11 5.75
N LYS A 171 -11.57 41.86 6.08
CA LYS A 171 -10.48 41.06 5.49
C LYS A 171 -11.11 39.90 4.72
N LYS A 172 -10.69 39.74 3.46
CA LYS A 172 -11.02 38.59 2.61
C LYS A 172 -10.24 37.41 3.17
N GLU A 173 -10.94 36.47 3.79
CA GLU A 173 -10.46 35.11 3.94
C GLU A 173 -10.82 34.35 2.68
N GLU A 174 -9.86 33.60 2.16
CA GLU A 174 -10.09 32.59 1.15
C GLU A 174 -10.84 31.44 1.84
N ASP A 175 -12.14 31.33 1.57
CA ASP A 175 -12.96 30.21 2.02
C ASP A 175 -12.33 28.90 1.52
N LYS A 176 -11.65 28.19 2.42
CA LYS A 176 -11.45 26.75 2.29
C LYS A 176 -12.83 26.11 2.48
N GLU A 177 -13.32 25.46 1.43
CA GLU A 177 -14.46 24.56 1.48
C GLU A 177 -14.10 23.34 2.35
N GLU A 178 -14.22 23.48 3.67
CA GLU A 178 -14.35 22.38 4.63
C GLU A 178 -15.64 22.61 5.41
N ASP A 179 -16.75 22.27 4.77
CA ASP A 179 -18.07 22.22 5.42
C ASP A 179 -18.79 20.97 4.90
N ASP A 180 -18.34 19.81 5.39
CA ASP A 180 -19.05 18.54 5.22
C ASP A 180 -18.83 17.63 6.46
N ASP A 181 -18.70 18.24 7.64
CA ASP A 181 -18.56 17.56 8.95
C ASP A 181 -19.57 18.09 9.98
N GLU A 182 -20.85 18.05 9.62
CA GLU A 182 -21.93 17.86 10.59
C GLU A 182 -23.11 17.30 9.83
N ILE A 183 -23.61 16.12 10.19
CA ILE A 183 -24.83 15.55 9.60
C ILE A 183 -25.96 16.55 9.89
N PRO A 184 -26.49 17.31 8.92
CA PRO A 184 -27.72 18.02 9.16
C PRO A 184 -28.78 16.93 9.11
N ASP A 185 -29.40 16.64 10.24
CA ASP A 185 -30.52 15.69 10.37
C ASP A 185 -31.81 16.28 9.73
N GLY A 186 -31.65 16.86 8.54
CA GLY A 186 -32.67 17.56 7.75
C GLY A 186 -32.46 17.33 6.25
N PRO A 187 -33.53 17.41 5.44
CA PRO A 187 -33.43 17.22 3.99
C PRO A 187 -32.52 18.31 3.37
N LYS A 188 -31.60 17.90 2.49
CA LYS A 188 -30.68 18.81 1.80
C LYS A 188 -31.48 19.91 1.07
N PRO A 189 -31.17 21.20 1.26
CA PRO A 189 -31.92 22.28 0.63
C PRO A 189 -31.83 22.23 -0.91
N MET A 190 -32.92 22.53 -1.62
CA MET A 190 -32.93 22.63 -3.08
C MET A 190 -32.04 23.79 -3.55
N LEU A 191 -31.19 23.53 -4.55
CA LEU A 191 -30.35 24.57 -5.15
C LEU A 191 -31.22 25.67 -5.80
N PRO A 192 -30.96 26.97 -5.54
CA PRO A 192 -31.81 28.08 -5.98
C PRO A 192 -31.75 28.36 -7.50
N TYR A 193 -30.87 27.68 -8.23
CA TYR A 193 -30.66 27.85 -9.67
C TYR A 193 -31.64 26.98 -10.49
N SER A 194 -31.95 27.37 -11.72
CA SER A 194 -32.79 26.56 -12.62
C SER A 194 -32.00 25.41 -13.24
N SER A 195 -32.51 24.18 -13.17
CA SER A 195 -31.92 23.01 -13.83
C SER A 195 -32.23 23.04 -15.34
N MET A 196 -31.21 22.79 -16.17
CA MET A 196 -31.28 22.82 -17.65
C MET A 196 -31.90 24.10 -18.28
N PHE A 197 -31.89 25.23 -17.55
CA PHE A 197 -32.57 26.48 -17.94
C PHE A 197 -34.10 26.42 -18.12
N VAL A 198 -34.74 25.26 -17.90
CA VAL A 198 -36.19 25.05 -18.10
C VAL A 198 -36.90 24.68 -16.78
N LEU A 199 -36.19 24.08 -15.82
CA LEU A 199 -36.75 23.59 -14.57
C LEU A 199 -36.41 24.54 -13.41
N SER A 200 -37.27 25.56 -13.23
CA SER A 200 -37.27 26.44 -12.06
C SER A 200 -37.41 25.64 -10.75
N PRO A 201 -36.89 26.12 -9.61
CA PRO A 201 -37.04 25.47 -8.29
C PRO A 201 -38.50 25.17 -7.89
N THR A 202 -39.47 25.82 -8.51
CA THR A 202 -40.91 25.64 -8.28
C THR A 202 -41.58 24.60 -9.18
N ASN A 203 -40.84 23.95 -10.08
CA ASN A 203 -41.41 22.97 -11.00
C ASN A 203 -41.75 21.66 -10.27
N PRO A 204 -42.99 21.12 -10.41
CA PRO A 204 -43.41 19.91 -9.70
C PRO A 204 -42.54 18.69 -10.01
N ILE A 205 -41.98 18.58 -11.23
CA ILE A 205 -41.12 17.47 -11.63
C ILE A 205 -39.80 17.51 -10.85
N ARG A 206 -39.23 18.70 -10.66
CA ARG A 206 -37.99 18.88 -9.91
C ARG A 206 -38.22 18.71 -8.41
N CYS A 207 -39.32 19.24 -7.87
CA CYS A 207 -39.69 19.01 -6.48
C CYS A 207 -39.92 17.52 -6.19
N ALA A 208 -40.55 16.78 -7.11
CA ALA A 208 -40.73 15.33 -6.97
C ALA A 208 -39.40 14.58 -7.05
N ALA A 209 -38.52 14.90 -8.01
CA ALA A 209 -37.19 14.30 -8.11
C ALA A 209 -36.36 14.56 -6.84
N HIS A 210 -36.36 15.80 -6.35
CA HIS A 210 -35.69 16.18 -5.11
C HIS A 210 -36.24 15.44 -3.89
N TRP A 211 -37.56 15.30 -3.80
CA TRP A 211 -38.21 14.52 -2.74
C TRP A 211 -37.76 13.05 -2.79
N VAL A 212 -37.74 12.43 -3.98
CA VAL A 212 -37.32 11.02 -4.15
C VAL A 212 -35.84 10.81 -3.79
N VAL A 213 -34.95 11.67 -4.28
CA VAL A 213 -33.49 11.53 -4.07
C VAL A 213 -33.11 11.71 -2.60
N ASN A 214 -33.83 12.56 -1.85
CA ASN A 214 -33.60 12.78 -0.42
C ASN A 214 -34.31 11.77 0.50
N LEU A 215 -35.03 10.77 -0.03
CA LEU A 215 -35.62 9.72 0.82
C LEU A 215 -34.53 8.88 1.47
N ARG A 216 -34.60 8.73 2.80
CA ARG A 216 -33.67 7.88 3.57
C ARG A 216 -33.57 6.45 3.04
N TYR A 217 -34.67 5.91 2.49
CA TYR A 217 -34.69 4.57 1.90
C TYR A 217 -34.09 4.51 0.49
N PHE A 218 -34.04 5.62 -0.24
CA PHE A 218 -33.48 5.66 -1.60
C PHE A 218 -31.98 5.36 -1.58
N ASP A 219 -31.26 5.94 -0.63
CA ASP A 219 -29.84 5.66 -0.47
C ASP A 219 -29.56 4.21 -0.04
N PHE A 220 -30.33 3.68 0.90
CA PHE A 220 -30.21 2.27 1.30
C PHE A 220 -30.55 1.32 0.14
N PHE A 221 -31.59 1.62 -0.64
CA PHE A 221 -31.98 0.83 -1.81
C PHE A 221 -30.87 0.77 -2.85
N ILE A 222 -30.32 1.92 -3.25
CA ILE A 222 -29.23 1.96 -4.24
C ILE A 222 -27.97 1.24 -3.70
N MET A 223 -27.67 1.33 -2.40
CA MET A 223 -26.59 0.56 -1.76
C MET A 223 -26.80 -0.96 -1.91
N VAL A 224 -28.01 -1.46 -1.68
CA VAL A 224 -28.36 -2.87 -1.87
C VAL A 224 -28.20 -3.27 -3.33
N VAL A 225 -28.65 -2.43 -4.27
CA VAL A 225 -28.52 -2.67 -5.72
C VAL A 225 -27.04 -2.73 -6.15
N ILE A 226 -26.19 -1.82 -5.66
CA ILE A 226 -24.73 -1.86 -5.90
C ILE A 226 -24.15 -3.18 -5.38
N SER A 227 -24.55 -3.59 -4.18
CA SER A 227 -24.07 -4.84 -3.57
C SER A 227 -24.46 -6.06 -4.40
N LEU A 228 -25.73 -6.16 -4.79
CA LEU A 228 -26.23 -7.24 -5.66
C LEU A 228 -25.56 -7.23 -7.04
N SER A 229 -25.32 -6.05 -7.62
CA SER A 229 -24.58 -5.91 -8.87
C SER A 229 -23.13 -6.37 -8.75
N SER A 230 -22.49 -6.15 -7.61
CA SER A 230 -21.11 -6.55 -7.36
C SER A 230 -21.00 -8.07 -7.17
N ILE A 231 -21.98 -8.66 -6.48
CA ILE A 231 -22.12 -10.12 -6.34
C ILE A 231 -22.35 -10.77 -7.71
N ALA A 232 -23.19 -10.17 -8.56
CA ALA A 232 -23.43 -10.67 -9.91
C ALA A 232 -22.14 -10.67 -10.76
N LEU A 233 -21.32 -9.61 -10.66
CA LEU A 233 -20.00 -9.55 -11.31
C LEU A 233 -19.05 -10.64 -10.81
N ALA A 234 -19.00 -10.88 -9.49
CA ALA A 234 -18.17 -11.93 -8.90
C ALA A 234 -18.64 -13.35 -9.27
N ALA A 235 -19.92 -13.51 -9.62
CA ALA A 235 -20.51 -14.80 -9.98
C ALA A 235 -20.35 -15.17 -11.46
N GLU A 236 -19.86 -14.26 -12.30
CA GLU A 236 -19.65 -14.47 -13.73
C GLU A 236 -18.58 -15.54 -14.00
N ASP A 237 -18.80 -16.36 -15.02
CA ASP A 237 -17.79 -17.32 -15.50
C ASP A 237 -16.82 -16.63 -16.46
N PRO A 238 -15.52 -16.51 -16.14
CA PRO A 238 -14.55 -15.92 -17.05
C PRO A 238 -14.12 -16.87 -18.18
N VAL A 239 -14.36 -18.18 -18.07
CA VAL A 239 -13.89 -19.19 -19.04
C VAL A 239 -14.97 -19.50 -20.07
N GLU A 240 -16.20 -19.74 -19.63
CA GLU A 240 -17.33 -20.06 -20.52
C GLU A 240 -18.29 -18.88 -20.67
N GLU A 241 -18.06 -18.05 -21.71
CA GLU A 241 -18.90 -16.88 -22.01
C GLU A 241 -20.39 -17.23 -22.19
N ASP A 242 -20.69 -18.34 -22.89
CA ASP A 242 -22.06 -18.75 -23.26
C ASP A 242 -22.80 -19.58 -22.20
N SER A 243 -22.23 -19.71 -21.01
CA SER A 243 -22.81 -20.49 -19.92
C SER A 243 -24.24 -20.00 -19.57
N PRO A 244 -25.16 -20.92 -19.18
CA PRO A 244 -26.52 -20.52 -18.80
C PRO A 244 -26.54 -19.55 -17.62
N ARG A 245 -25.54 -19.66 -16.73
CA ARG A 245 -25.28 -18.72 -15.65
C ARG A 245 -25.02 -17.31 -16.19
N ASN A 246 -24.09 -17.15 -17.13
CA ASN A 246 -23.76 -15.85 -17.71
C ASN A 246 -24.96 -15.23 -18.45
N LYS A 247 -25.80 -16.03 -19.11
CA LYS A 247 -27.05 -15.55 -19.73
C LYS A 247 -28.01 -14.94 -18.70
N ILE A 248 -28.17 -15.58 -17.54
CA ILE A 248 -28.99 -15.06 -16.44
C ILE A 248 -28.35 -13.81 -15.82
N LEU A 249 -27.04 -13.82 -15.61
CA LEU A 249 -26.30 -12.67 -15.06
C LEU A 249 -26.37 -11.45 -15.98
N ASN A 250 -26.31 -11.64 -17.30
CA ASN A 250 -26.48 -10.55 -18.28
C ASN A 250 -27.86 -9.89 -18.15
N PHE A 251 -28.91 -10.66 -17.89
CA PHE A 251 -30.24 -10.09 -17.64
C PHE A 251 -30.26 -9.22 -16.38
N PHE A 252 -29.65 -9.69 -15.29
CA PHE A 252 -29.51 -8.90 -14.07
C PHE A 252 -28.69 -7.62 -14.31
N ASP A 253 -27.64 -7.67 -15.11
CA ASP A 253 -26.84 -6.50 -15.45
C ASP A 253 -27.62 -5.44 -16.23
N TYR A 254 -28.51 -5.84 -17.13
CA TYR A 254 -29.43 -4.90 -17.77
C TYR A 254 -30.39 -4.27 -16.77
N ALA A 255 -30.93 -5.07 -15.84
CA ALA A 255 -31.80 -4.56 -14.78
C ALA A 255 -31.07 -3.55 -13.88
N PHE A 256 -29.85 -3.85 -13.44
CA PHE A 256 -29.03 -2.94 -12.62
C PHE A 256 -28.65 -1.66 -13.37
N THR A 257 -28.26 -1.78 -14.64
CA THR A 257 -27.95 -0.62 -15.49
C THR A 257 -29.16 0.29 -15.65
N GLY A 258 -30.36 -0.28 -15.79
CA GLY A 258 -31.62 0.48 -15.81
C GLY A 258 -31.84 1.27 -14.51
N VAL A 259 -31.65 0.63 -13.35
CA VAL A 259 -31.77 1.30 -12.04
C VAL A 259 -30.77 2.45 -11.91
N PHE A 260 -29.50 2.26 -12.28
CA PHE A 260 -28.49 3.31 -12.23
C PHE A 260 -28.74 4.44 -13.23
N THR A 261 -29.31 4.13 -14.40
CA THR A 261 -29.72 5.15 -15.37
C THR A 261 -30.84 6.02 -14.81
N ILE A 262 -31.84 5.41 -14.16
CA ILE A 262 -32.92 6.16 -13.51
C ILE A 262 -32.38 7.03 -12.37
N GLU A 263 -31.49 6.48 -11.54
CA GLU A 263 -30.83 7.24 -10.48
C GLU A 263 -30.06 8.44 -11.03
N MET A 264 -29.26 8.25 -12.09
CA MET A 264 -28.51 9.31 -12.76
C MET A 264 -29.45 10.40 -13.28
N LEU A 265 -30.54 10.02 -13.96
CA LEU A 265 -31.52 10.98 -14.50
C LEU A 265 -32.22 11.77 -13.39
N LEU A 266 -32.63 11.11 -12.30
CA LEU A 266 -33.24 11.78 -11.14
C LEU A 266 -32.29 12.82 -10.53
N LYS A 267 -31.01 12.47 -10.38
CA LYS A 267 -29.98 13.39 -9.87
C LYS A 267 -29.69 14.54 -10.82
N ILE A 268 -29.63 14.30 -12.13
CA ILE A 268 -29.45 15.36 -13.14
C ILE A 268 -30.64 16.33 -13.14
N VAL A 269 -31.87 15.84 -12.96
CA VAL A 269 -33.06 16.68 -12.86
C VAL A 269 -33.04 17.56 -11.60
N ASP A 270 -32.64 16.98 -10.46
CA ASP A 270 -32.55 17.67 -9.17
C ASP A 270 -31.43 18.73 -9.14
N LEU A 271 -30.20 18.27 -9.43
CA LEU A 271 -28.95 19.01 -9.29
C LEU A 271 -28.54 19.78 -10.55
N GLY A 272 -29.15 19.57 -11.71
CA GLY A 272 -28.72 20.19 -12.96
C GLY A 272 -27.44 19.60 -13.56
N VAL A 273 -27.12 20.00 -14.79
CA VAL A 273 -26.09 19.34 -15.62
C VAL A 273 -24.67 19.87 -15.34
N ILE A 274 -24.34 21.13 -15.71
CA ILE A 274 -22.95 21.67 -15.67
C ILE A 274 -22.83 23.11 -15.12
N LEU A 275 -23.85 23.95 -15.30
CA LEU A 275 -23.67 25.42 -15.36
C LEU A 275 -23.56 26.13 -14.00
N HIS A 276 -24.04 25.54 -12.90
CA HIS A 276 -24.01 26.18 -11.57
C HIS A 276 -23.15 25.40 -10.56
N PRO A 277 -22.58 26.07 -9.54
CA PRO A 277 -21.95 25.37 -8.42
C PRO A 277 -22.94 24.37 -7.79
N GLY A 278 -22.47 23.16 -7.50
CA GLY A 278 -23.31 22.03 -7.07
C GLY A 278 -24.01 21.24 -8.19
N SER A 279 -23.71 21.49 -9.47
CA SER A 279 -24.24 20.69 -10.59
C SER A 279 -23.72 19.25 -10.60
N TYR A 280 -24.49 18.32 -11.17
CA TYR A 280 -24.17 16.89 -11.20
C TYR A 280 -22.77 16.59 -11.75
N LEU A 281 -22.37 17.15 -12.91
CA LEU A 281 -21.08 16.87 -13.54
C LEU A 281 -19.89 17.66 -12.96
N ARG A 282 -20.09 18.49 -11.93
CA ARG A 282 -18.97 19.13 -11.21
C ARG A 282 -18.47 18.31 -10.03
N GLU A 283 -19.25 17.33 -9.60
CA GLU A 283 -18.87 16.44 -8.50
C GLU A 283 -18.16 15.18 -9.04
N PHE A 284 -16.92 14.94 -8.60
CA PHE A 284 -16.07 13.84 -9.07
C PHE A 284 -16.76 12.46 -9.02
N TRP A 285 -17.46 12.16 -7.92
CA TRP A 285 -18.18 10.89 -7.73
C TRP A 285 -19.33 10.69 -8.71
N ASN A 286 -20.03 11.78 -9.06
CA ASN A 286 -21.13 11.71 -10.03
C ASN A 286 -20.58 11.58 -11.47
N ILE A 287 -19.42 12.19 -11.78
CA ILE A 287 -18.75 12.01 -13.07
C ILE A 287 -18.37 10.54 -13.27
N MET A 288 -17.78 9.89 -12.25
CA MET A 288 -17.44 8.48 -12.30
C MET A 288 -18.67 7.59 -12.54
N ASP A 289 -19.77 7.84 -11.82
CA ASP A 289 -21.05 7.14 -11.99
C ASP A 289 -21.63 7.33 -13.40
N ALA A 290 -21.60 8.57 -13.91
CA ALA A 290 -22.05 8.91 -15.25
C ALA A 290 -21.25 8.15 -16.32
N VAL A 291 -19.93 8.08 -16.20
CA VAL A 291 -19.07 7.33 -17.13
C VAL A 291 -19.47 5.86 -17.15
N VAL A 292 -19.65 5.23 -15.99
CA VAL A 292 -20.04 3.81 -15.90
C VAL A 292 -21.42 3.57 -16.54
N VAL A 293 -22.40 4.43 -16.26
CA VAL A 293 -23.76 4.32 -16.82
C VAL A 293 -23.76 4.56 -18.33
N ILE A 294 -23.04 5.56 -18.82
CA ILE A 294 -22.93 5.87 -20.26
C ILE A 294 -22.24 4.73 -21.01
N CYS A 295 -21.12 4.21 -20.52
CA CYS A 295 -20.44 3.07 -21.15
C CYS A 295 -21.35 1.82 -21.20
N ALA A 296 -22.12 1.56 -20.15
CA ALA A 296 -23.08 0.46 -20.14
C ALA A 296 -24.25 0.68 -21.12
N ALA A 297 -24.77 1.91 -21.21
CA ALA A 297 -25.83 2.27 -22.15
C ALA A 297 -25.37 2.18 -23.61
N VAL A 298 -24.13 2.57 -23.90
CA VAL A 298 -23.50 2.43 -25.21
C VAL A 298 -23.36 0.96 -25.58
N SER A 299 -22.86 0.10 -24.68
CA SER A 299 -22.80 -1.35 -24.91
C SER A 299 -24.18 -1.93 -25.24
N PHE A 300 -25.21 -1.54 -24.48
CA PHE A 300 -26.58 -2.01 -24.71
C PHE A 300 -27.16 -1.54 -26.05
N GLY A 301 -26.93 -0.28 -26.43
CA GLY A 301 -27.42 0.29 -27.69
C GLY A 301 -26.84 -0.41 -28.94
N PHE A 302 -25.57 -0.84 -28.86
CA PHE A 302 -24.94 -1.62 -29.92
C PHE A 302 -25.44 -3.06 -29.96
N ASP A 303 -25.68 -3.70 -28.81
CA ASP A 303 -26.23 -5.06 -28.73
C ASP A 303 -27.66 -5.13 -29.31
N MET A 304 -28.46 -4.05 -29.15
CA MET A 304 -29.86 -4.02 -29.62
C MET A 304 -30.03 -3.64 -31.10
N THR A 305 -29.10 -2.88 -31.68
CA THR A 305 -29.22 -2.39 -33.08
C THR A 305 -28.79 -3.41 -34.14
N GLY A 306 -28.31 -4.60 -33.74
CA GLY A 306 -28.04 -5.74 -34.63
C GLY A 306 -27.09 -5.43 -35.80
N SER A 307 -26.39 -4.29 -35.75
CA SER A 307 -25.65 -3.75 -36.88
C SER A 307 -24.34 -4.49 -37.05
N SER A 308 -24.06 -4.92 -38.28
CA SER A 308 -22.80 -5.58 -38.68
C SER A 308 -21.54 -4.73 -38.47
N ALA A 309 -21.67 -3.48 -38.01
CA ALA A 309 -20.58 -2.66 -37.48
C ALA A 309 -20.09 -3.11 -36.09
N GLY A 310 -20.79 -4.03 -35.41
CA GLY A 310 -20.41 -4.63 -34.12
C GLY A 310 -19.27 -5.66 -34.20
N GLN A 311 -18.57 -5.79 -35.33
CA GLN A 311 -17.46 -6.76 -35.46
C GLN A 311 -16.22 -6.43 -34.60
N ASN A 312 -16.15 -5.23 -34.00
CA ASN A 312 -15.19 -4.93 -32.93
C ASN A 312 -15.76 -5.33 -31.55
N LEU A 313 -16.10 -6.62 -31.41
CA LEU A 313 -16.61 -7.23 -30.18
C LEU A 313 -15.65 -7.07 -28.99
N SER A 314 -14.33 -6.98 -29.25
CA SER A 314 -13.33 -6.83 -28.19
C SER A 314 -13.44 -5.51 -27.44
N THR A 315 -13.65 -4.38 -28.13
CA THR A 315 -13.75 -3.06 -27.50
C THR A 315 -15.02 -2.89 -26.66
N ILE A 316 -16.16 -3.43 -27.12
CA ILE A 316 -17.44 -3.37 -26.39
C ILE A 316 -17.39 -4.28 -25.15
N LYS A 317 -16.74 -5.45 -25.25
CA LYS A 317 -16.47 -6.33 -24.10
C LYS A 317 -15.59 -5.65 -23.05
N SER A 318 -14.55 -4.92 -23.46
CA SER A 318 -13.67 -4.19 -22.53
C SER A 318 -14.39 -3.06 -21.78
N LEU A 319 -15.40 -2.41 -22.37
CA LEU A 319 -16.20 -1.39 -21.66
C LEU A 319 -17.00 -1.96 -20.49
N ARG A 320 -17.35 -3.26 -20.54
CA ARG A 320 -18.02 -3.94 -19.43
C ARG A 320 -17.14 -4.05 -18.20
N VAL A 321 -15.80 -4.00 -18.33
CA VAL A 321 -14.87 -4.00 -17.19
C VAL A 321 -15.09 -2.78 -16.29
N LEU A 322 -15.53 -1.64 -16.83
CA LEU A 322 -15.80 -0.42 -16.05
C LEU A 322 -16.91 -0.63 -14.99
N ARG A 323 -17.74 -1.67 -15.12
CA ARG A 323 -18.72 -2.02 -14.08
C ARG A 323 -18.08 -2.40 -12.75
N VAL A 324 -16.78 -2.76 -12.74
CA VAL A 324 -15.99 -3.00 -11.52
C VAL A 324 -15.84 -1.75 -10.65
N LEU A 325 -16.12 -0.55 -11.20
CA LEU A 325 -16.07 0.71 -10.46
C LEU A 325 -17.34 0.96 -9.62
N ARG A 326 -18.43 0.23 -9.85
CA ARG A 326 -19.72 0.40 -9.13
C ARG A 326 -19.58 0.36 -7.59
N PRO A 327 -18.78 -0.54 -6.98
CA PRO A 327 -18.55 -0.55 -5.53
C PRO A 327 -17.95 0.75 -4.98
N LEU A 328 -17.17 1.51 -5.77
CA LEU A 328 -16.52 2.75 -5.32
C LEU A 328 -17.53 3.83 -4.89
N LYS A 329 -18.76 3.77 -5.40
CA LYS A 329 -19.85 4.65 -4.97
C LYS A 329 -20.21 4.52 -3.49
N THR A 330 -19.87 3.38 -2.87
CA THR A 330 -20.04 3.16 -1.42
C THR A 330 -19.17 4.11 -0.60
N ILE A 331 -18.00 4.53 -1.11
CA ILE A 331 -17.06 5.42 -0.42
C ILE A 331 -17.77 6.73 -0.02
N LYS A 332 -18.43 7.39 -0.98
CA LYS A 332 -19.20 8.62 -0.71
C LYS A 332 -20.35 8.43 0.29
N ARG A 333 -20.89 7.21 0.41
CA ARG A 333 -22.08 6.93 1.22
C ARG A 333 -21.80 6.48 2.65
N VAL A 334 -20.58 6.03 2.92
CA VAL A 334 -20.14 5.62 4.25
C VAL A 334 -19.16 6.67 4.75
N PRO A 335 -19.57 7.59 5.65
CA PRO A 335 -18.72 8.71 6.09
C PRO A 335 -17.35 8.25 6.60
N LYS A 336 -17.32 7.12 7.33
CA LYS A 336 -16.08 6.50 7.80
C LYS A 336 -15.14 6.07 6.66
N LEU A 337 -15.69 5.55 5.56
CA LEU A 337 -14.90 5.13 4.41
C LEU A 337 -14.45 6.33 3.57
N LYS A 338 -15.31 7.35 3.45
CA LYS A 338 -14.97 8.64 2.83
C LYS A 338 -13.80 9.30 3.56
N ALA A 339 -13.87 9.42 4.89
CA ALA A 339 -12.80 10.03 5.70
C ALA A 339 -11.45 9.33 5.48
N VAL A 340 -11.43 7.99 5.50
CA VAL A 340 -10.20 7.21 5.22
C VAL A 340 -9.71 7.44 3.79
N PHE A 341 -10.61 7.46 2.80
CA PHE A 341 -10.23 7.70 1.41
C PHE A 341 -9.65 9.10 1.20
N ASP A 342 -10.28 10.14 1.77
CA ASP A 342 -9.84 11.53 1.65
C ASP A 342 -8.47 11.73 2.32
N CYS A 343 -8.25 11.10 3.49
CA CYS A 343 -6.94 11.04 4.15
C CYS A 343 -5.86 10.41 3.24
N VAL A 344 -6.17 9.29 2.57
CA VAL A 344 -5.24 8.64 1.62
C VAL A 344 -4.95 9.53 0.42
N VAL A 345 -5.97 10.15 -0.19
CA VAL A 345 -5.76 11.03 -1.36
C VAL A 345 -4.97 12.27 -0.99
N ASN A 346 -5.21 12.84 0.20
CA ASN A 346 -4.49 14.02 0.66
C ASN A 346 -3.01 13.70 0.97
N SER A 347 -2.74 12.56 1.62
CA SER A 347 -1.36 12.10 1.85
C SER A 347 -0.62 11.76 0.55
N LEU A 348 -1.32 11.25 -0.47
CA LEU A 348 -0.72 10.95 -1.79
C LEU A 348 -0.17 12.19 -2.51
N LYS A 349 -0.74 13.38 -2.29
CA LYS A 349 -0.24 14.62 -2.94
C LYS A 349 1.21 14.91 -2.58
N ASN A 350 1.58 14.67 -1.31
CA ASN A 350 2.95 14.85 -0.83
C ASN A 350 3.89 13.74 -1.36
N VAL A 351 3.36 12.54 -1.59
CA VAL A 351 4.11 11.38 -2.11
C VAL A 351 4.50 11.54 -3.59
N ILE A 352 3.69 12.22 -4.40
CA ILE A 352 3.93 12.35 -5.86
C ILE A 352 5.32 12.95 -6.15
N ASN A 353 5.75 13.98 -5.41
CA ASN A 353 7.05 14.60 -5.62
C ASN A 353 8.21 13.62 -5.38
N ILE A 354 8.11 12.79 -4.34
CA ILE A 354 9.09 11.76 -4.03
C ILE A 354 9.06 10.66 -5.07
N LEU A 355 7.88 10.29 -5.56
CA LEU A 355 7.71 9.31 -6.63
C LEU A 355 8.41 9.75 -7.92
N ILE A 356 8.39 11.04 -8.26
CA ILE A 356 9.12 11.57 -9.42
C ILE A 356 10.64 11.36 -9.25
N VAL A 357 11.19 11.69 -8.08
CA VAL A 357 12.62 11.49 -7.78
C VAL A 357 12.98 9.99 -7.83
N TYR A 358 12.12 9.14 -7.30
CA TYR A 358 12.23 7.68 -7.37
C TYR A 358 12.31 7.18 -8.82
N ILE A 359 11.38 7.62 -9.70
CA ILE A 359 11.35 7.19 -11.11
C ILE A 359 12.62 7.65 -11.83
N LEU A 360 13.09 8.87 -11.57
CA LEU A 360 14.33 9.40 -12.15
C LEU A 360 15.55 8.57 -11.73
N PHE A 361 15.64 8.19 -10.46
CA PHE A 361 16.73 7.37 -9.97
C PHE A 361 16.70 5.95 -10.56
N GLN A 362 15.51 5.35 -10.64
CA GLN A 362 15.31 4.06 -11.29
C GLN A 362 15.67 4.12 -12.77
N PHE A 363 15.36 5.23 -13.46
CA PHE A 363 15.77 5.46 -14.85
C PHE A 363 17.29 5.50 -15.01
N ILE A 364 18.04 6.16 -14.10
CA ILE A 364 19.52 6.19 -14.16
C ILE A 364 20.09 4.76 -14.08
N PHE A 365 19.63 3.95 -13.13
CA PHE A 365 20.08 2.56 -12.99
C PHE A 365 19.64 1.69 -14.17
N ALA A 366 18.45 1.94 -14.73
CA ALA A 366 17.98 1.24 -15.92
C ALA A 366 18.86 1.53 -17.13
N VAL A 367 19.27 2.78 -17.35
CA VAL A 367 20.21 3.13 -18.43
C VAL A 367 21.56 2.44 -18.22
N ILE A 368 22.09 2.41 -17.00
CA ILE A 368 23.33 1.68 -16.69
C ILE A 368 23.15 0.18 -17.00
N ALA A 369 22.05 -0.42 -16.58
CA ALA A 369 21.77 -1.84 -16.81
C ALA A 369 21.65 -2.17 -18.31
N VAL A 370 21.00 -1.33 -19.11
CA VAL A 370 20.94 -1.48 -20.57
C VAL A 370 22.35 -1.44 -21.17
N GLN A 371 23.21 -0.51 -20.75
CA GLN A 371 24.60 -0.47 -21.25
C GLN A 371 25.43 -1.71 -20.85
N LEU A 372 25.12 -2.32 -19.71
CA LEU A 372 25.83 -3.52 -19.23
C LEU A 372 25.32 -4.80 -19.89
N PHE A 373 24.02 -4.93 -20.13
CA PHE A 373 23.36 -6.22 -20.36
C PHE A 373 22.52 -6.33 -21.64
N ASN A 374 22.34 -5.25 -22.40
CA ASN A 374 21.55 -5.27 -23.65
C ASN A 374 22.02 -6.37 -24.60
N GLY A 375 21.08 -7.20 -25.07
CA GLY A 375 21.34 -8.26 -26.06
C GLY A 375 22.08 -9.49 -25.51
N LYS A 376 22.25 -9.61 -24.19
CA LYS A 376 23.00 -10.72 -23.55
C LYS A 376 22.12 -11.70 -22.78
N PHE A 377 20.81 -11.48 -22.75
CA PHE A 377 19.83 -12.25 -21.99
C PHE A 377 19.09 -13.30 -22.85
N PHE A 378 19.70 -13.69 -23.97
CA PHE A 378 19.23 -14.80 -24.78
C PHE A 378 19.74 -16.13 -24.24
N TYR A 379 18.92 -17.18 -24.35
CA TYR A 379 19.30 -18.54 -24.03
C TYR A 379 18.63 -19.53 -24.99
N CYS A 380 19.23 -20.71 -25.15
CA CYS A 380 18.60 -21.82 -25.83
C CYS A 380 17.87 -22.69 -24.81
N THR A 381 16.76 -23.33 -25.18
CA THR A 381 16.13 -24.35 -24.33
C THR A 381 17.02 -25.58 -24.07
N ASP A 382 18.09 -25.75 -24.86
CA ASP A 382 19.13 -26.75 -24.65
C ASP A 382 20.42 -26.06 -24.17
N ASP A 383 20.80 -26.30 -22.91
CA ASP A 383 21.96 -25.69 -22.24
C ASP A 383 23.30 -25.95 -22.95
N SER A 384 23.36 -26.97 -23.82
CA SER A 384 24.58 -27.29 -24.57
C SER A 384 24.84 -26.35 -25.75
N LYS A 385 23.86 -25.51 -26.14
CA LYS A 385 23.94 -24.63 -27.30
C LYS A 385 23.98 -23.15 -26.89
N HIS A 386 24.95 -22.42 -27.43
CA HIS A 386 25.20 -21.03 -27.03
C HIS A 386 24.96 -20.01 -28.14
N THR A 387 24.49 -20.42 -29.32
CA THR A 387 24.20 -19.50 -30.43
C THR A 387 22.85 -19.83 -31.06
N SER A 388 22.21 -18.80 -31.63
CA SER A 388 20.93 -18.94 -32.33
C SER A 388 21.01 -19.92 -33.52
N GLU A 389 22.16 -20.00 -34.20
CA GLU A 389 22.36 -20.92 -35.32
C GLU A 389 22.40 -22.39 -34.87
N GLU A 390 23.02 -22.65 -33.73
CA GLU A 390 23.12 -23.99 -33.14
C GLU A 390 21.82 -24.42 -32.44
N CYS A 391 21.03 -23.47 -31.96
CA CYS A 391 19.76 -23.69 -31.26
C CYS A 391 18.61 -24.03 -32.23
N ARG A 392 18.79 -25.11 -32.99
CA ARG A 392 17.80 -25.59 -33.97
C ARG A 392 17.58 -27.10 -33.83
N GLY A 393 16.44 -27.57 -34.32
CA GLY A 393 16.06 -28.97 -34.29
C GLY A 393 15.40 -29.37 -32.98
N HIS A 394 15.70 -30.56 -32.48
CA HIS A 394 15.11 -31.11 -31.27
C HIS A 394 16.19 -31.60 -30.32
N PHE A 395 15.88 -31.61 -29.02
CA PHE A 395 16.71 -32.17 -27.96
C PHE A 395 15.87 -33.09 -27.06
N PHE A 396 16.55 -33.80 -26.17
CA PHE A 396 15.93 -34.75 -25.25
C PHE A 396 15.91 -34.16 -23.84
N VAL A 397 14.73 -34.09 -23.26
CA VAL A 397 14.50 -33.71 -21.86
C VAL A 397 14.35 -34.99 -21.04
N TYR A 398 15.05 -35.04 -19.91
CA TYR A 398 15.05 -36.17 -18.99
C TYR A 398 14.36 -35.73 -17.69
N ASP A 399 13.10 -36.11 -17.49
CA ASP A 399 12.33 -35.73 -16.28
C ASP A 399 12.67 -36.60 -15.05
N GLY A 400 13.53 -37.62 -15.23
CA GLY A 400 14.00 -38.50 -14.17
C GLY A 400 14.81 -39.68 -14.72
N ALA A 401 15.60 -40.33 -13.86
CA ALA A 401 16.50 -41.41 -14.25
C ALA A 401 15.79 -42.62 -14.88
N ASP A 402 14.53 -42.88 -14.48
CA ASP A 402 13.77 -44.06 -14.89
C ASP A 402 12.70 -43.76 -15.96
N GLN A 403 12.61 -42.52 -16.45
CA GLN A 403 11.62 -42.13 -17.47
C GLN A 403 12.26 -42.04 -18.86
N LEU A 404 11.51 -42.44 -19.88
CA LEU A 404 11.95 -42.28 -21.27
C LEU A 404 12.07 -40.79 -21.60
N PRO A 405 13.17 -40.37 -22.25
CA PRO A 405 13.37 -38.96 -22.57
C PRO A 405 12.29 -38.45 -23.54
N ARG A 406 11.76 -37.27 -23.24
CA ARG A 406 10.81 -36.59 -24.12
C ARG A 406 11.57 -35.76 -25.15
N ARG A 407 11.11 -35.80 -26.39
CA ARG A 407 11.68 -35.00 -27.48
C ARG A 407 10.99 -33.65 -27.53
N GLU A 408 11.76 -32.58 -27.33
CA GLU A 408 11.27 -31.20 -27.40
C GLU A 408 12.01 -30.40 -28.48
N PRO A 409 11.37 -29.41 -29.11
CA PRO A 409 12.03 -28.51 -30.06
C PRO A 409 13.00 -27.59 -29.32
N ARG A 410 14.13 -27.28 -29.96
CA ARG A 410 15.04 -26.23 -29.47
C ARG A 410 14.50 -24.87 -29.87
N GLU A 411 14.40 -23.96 -28.90
CA GLU A 411 13.93 -22.61 -29.13
C GLU A 411 14.93 -21.60 -28.55
N TRP A 412 15.31 -20.60 -29.35
CA TRP A 412 16.13 -19.48 -28.91
C TRP A 412 15.22 -18.41 -28.31
N LYS A 413 15.31 -18.19 -27.00
CA LYS A 413 14.39 -17.34 -26.24
C LYS A 413 15.15 -16.27 -25.48
N THR A 414 14.46 -15.17 -25.19
CA THR A 414 14.89 -14.17 -24.22
C THR A 414 14.41 -14.56 -22.83
N GLN A 415 15.21 -14.26 -21.80
CA GLN A 415 14.75 -14.34 -20.41
C GLN A 415 13.55 -13.40 -20.18
N SER A 416 12.61 -13.80 -19.31
CA SER A 416 11.39 -13.01 -19.02
C SER A 416 11.71 -11.62 -18.47
N PHE A 417 12.75 -11.52 -17.65
CA PHE A 417 13.30 -10.26 -17.16
C PHE A 417 14.64 -10.01 -17.85
N HIS A 418 14.76 -8.90 -18.58
CA HIS A 418 15.91 -8.60 -19.44
C HIS A 418 16.10 -7.08 -19.62
N TYR A 419 17.26 -6.68 -20.15
CA TYR A 419 17.73 -5.29 -20.17
C TYR A 419 17.89 -4.71 -21.58
N ASP A 420 17.11 -5.16 -22.57
CA ASP A 420 17.29 -4.74 -23.97
C ASP A 420 16.83 -3.29 -24.24
N ASN A 421 15.87 -2.79 -23.45
CA ASN A 421 15.45 -1.40 -23.51
C ASN A 421 15.19 -0.84 -22.10
N VAL A 422 15.10 0.48 -22.00
CA VAL A 422 15.00 1.17 -20.71
C VAL A 422 13.70 0.81 -19.97
N ALA A 423 12.58 0.65 -20.68
CA ALA A 423 11.31 0.35 -20.04
C ALA A 423 11.30 -1.06 -19.44
N THR A 424 11.81 -2.07 -20.17
CA THR A 424 11.96 -3.43 -19.64
C THR A 424 13.00 -3.49 -18.53
N ALA A 425 14.11 -2.74 -18.65
CA ALA A 425 15.11 -2.61 -17.60
C ALA A 425 14.52 -2.02 -16.31
N MET A 426 13.68 -0.99 -16.40
CA MET A 426 12.98 -0.43 -15.24
C MET A 426 12.04 -1.47 -14.59
N LEU A 427 11.32 -2.26 -15.39
CA LEU A 427 10.47 -3.35 -14.88
C LEU A 427 11.29 -4.44 -14.19
N THR A 428 12.41 -4.85 -14.77
CA THR A 428 13.31 -5.83 -14.15
C THR A 428 13.90 -5.30 -12.84
N LEU A 429 14.34 -4.03 -12.81
CA LEU A 429 14.82 -3.41 -11.58
C LEU A 429 13.72 -3.26 -10.53
N PHE A 430 12.48 -3.03 -10.94
CA PHE A 430 11.33 -3.03 -10.03
C PHE A 430 11.13 -4.39 -9.36
N ALA A 431 11.21 -5.49 -10.12
CA ALA A 431 11.14 -6.84 -9.55
C ALA A 431 12.31 -7.13 -8.59
N VAL A 432 13.52 -6.71 -8.96
CA VAL A 432 14.71 -6.82 -8.08
C VAL A 432 14.49 -6.05 -6.78
N GLN A 433 13.94 -4.84 -6.87
CA GLN A 433 13.69 -3.98 -5.72
C GLN A 433 12.61 -4.52 -4.78
N THR A 434 11.57 -5.18 -5.30
CA THR A 434 10.56 -5.83 -4.45
C THR A 434 11.13 -7.03 -3.69
N GLY A 435 12.33 -7.49 -4.05
CA GLY A 435 12.98 -8.65 -3.45
C GLY A 435 12.48 -9.97 -4.01
N GLU A 436 11.72 -9.96 -5.11
CA GLU A 436 11.04 -11.16 -5.66
C GLU A 436 11.77 -11.63 -6.93
N GLY A 437 12.22 -12.88 -6.95
CA GLY A 437 12.90 -13.50 -8.10
C GLY A 437 14.23 -12.84 -8.49
N TRP A 438 14.73 -11.93 -7.66
CA TRP A 438 15.98 -11.22 -7.90
C TRP A 438 17.23 -12.13 -7.96
N PRO A 439 17.31 -13.27 -7.21
CA PRO A 439 18.44 -14.18 -7.34
C PRO A 439 18.56 -14.73 -8.76
N GLN A 440 17.43 -15.04 -9.41
CA GLN A 440 17.44 -15.51 -10.80
C GLN A 440 17.94 -14.44 -11.77
N VAL A 441 17.52 -13.18 -11.59
CA VAL A 441 18.00 -12.05 -12.40
C VAL A 441 19.50 -11.84 -12.20
N LEU A 442 19.98 -11.90 -10.95
CA LEU A 442 21.40 -11.85 -10.63
C LEU A 442 22.17 -12.97 -11.32
N GLN A 443 21.70 -14.22 -11.22
CA GLN A 443 22.37 -15.38 -11.83
C GLN A 443 22.43 -15.26 -13.34
N ASN A 444 21.33 -14.88 -13.99
CA ASN A 444 21.28 -14.62 -15.43
C ASN A 444 22.28 -13.52 -15.84
N SER A 445 22.45 -12.49 -15.01
CA SER A 445 23.39 -11.39 -15.24
C SER A 445 24.85 -11.80 -15.09
N MET A 446 25.16 -12.65 -14.11
CA MET A 446 26.50 -13.22 -13.94
C MET A 446 26.84 -14.23 -15.04
N ALA A 447 25.82 -14.88 -15.59
CA ALA A 447 25.97 -15.82 -16.69
C ALA A 447 26.00 -15.14 -18.07
N ALA A 448 25.66 -13.86 -18.16
CA ALA A 448 25.61 -13.10 -19.40
C ALA A 448 27.00 -12.99 -20.06
N THR A 449 27.10 -13.38 -21.33
CA THR A 449 28.39 -13.44 -22.06
C THR A 449 28.59 -12.23 -22.97
N TYR A 450 28.27 -12.38 -24.24
CA TYR A 450 28.37 -11.38 -25.30
C TYR A 450 27.00 -11.21 -25.96
N GLU A 451 26.87 -10.19 -26.79
CA GLU A 451 25.67 -9.96 -27.60
C GLU A 451 25.36 -11.19 -28.46
N ASP A 452 24.09 -11.58 -28.50
CA ASP A 452 23.55 -12.70 -29.27
C ASP A 452 24.14 -14.08 -28.93
N LYS A 453 24.74 -14.22 -27.75
CA LYS A 453 25.26 -15.49 -27.23
C LYS A 453 24.53 -15.93 -25.97
N GLY A 454 24.48 -17.24 -25.80
CA GLY A 454 23.85 -17.90 -24.66
C GLY A 454 24.64 -17.70 -23.37
N PRO A 455 24.01 -17.99 -22.22
CA PRO A 455 24.65 -17.84 -20.92
C PRO A 455 25.75 -18.88 -20.71
N ILE A 456 26.77 -18.51 -19.93
CA ILE A 456 27.78 -19.42 -19.38
C ILE A 456 27.84 -19.16 -17.88
N GLN A 457 27.53 -20.18 -17.07
CA GLN A 457 27.49 -20.04 -15.62
C GLN A 457 28.80 -19.48 -15.05
N ASN A 458 28.70 -18.51 -14.14
CA ASN A 458 29.83 -17.86 -13.46
C ASN A 458 30.84 -17.15 -14.40
N PHE A 459 30.45 -16.74 -15.61
CA PHE A 459 31.34 -16.06 -16.55
C PHE A 459 31.78 -14.66 -16.07
N ARG A 460 30.85 -13.87 -15.53
CA ARG A 460 31.08 -12.49 -15.05
C ARG A 460 30.51 -12.25 -13.65
N ILE A 461 31.13 -12.87 -12.65
CA ILE A 461 30.72 -12.73 -11.24
C ILE A 461 30.80 -11.27 -10.79
N GLU A 462 31.69 -10.45 -11.38
CA GLU A 462 31.82 -9.02 -11.09
C GLU A 462 30.54 -8.21 -11.30
N MET A 463 29.64 -8.66 -12.17
CA MET A 463 28.36 -8.00 -12.43
C MET A 463 27.42 -8.05 -11.22
N SER A 464 27.67 -8.94 -10.25
CA SER A 464 26.93 -8.97 -8.98
C SER A 464 27.04 -7.68 -8.16
N ILE A 465 28.13 -6.92 -8.33
CA ILE A 465 28.35 -5.65 -7.64
C ILE A 465 27.24 -4.64 -7.99
N PHE A 466 26.76 -4.66 -9.25
CA PHE A 466 25.65 -3.80 -9.67
C PHE A 466 24.42 -4.00 -8.78
N TYR A 467 24.04 -5.25 -8.54
CA TYR A 467 22.88 -5.60 -7.71
C TYR A 467 23.11 -5.29 -6.23
N ILE A 468 24.30 -5.59 -5.69
CA ILE A 468 24.64 -5.24 -4.29
C ILE A 468 24.53 -3.73 -4.10
N VAL A 469 25.10 -2.93 -5.01
CA VAL A 469 25.02 -1.46 -4.93
C VAL A 469 23.57 -1.01 -5.05
N TYR A 470 22.80 -1.58 -5.98
CA TYR A 470 21.38 -1.26 -6.13
C TYR A 470 20.59 -1.57 -4.84
N PHE A 471 20.77 -2.74 -4.23
CA PHE A 471 20.11 -3.13 -2.97
C PHE A 471 20.58 -2.37 -1.73
N ILE A 472 21.81 -1.86 -1.71
CA ILE A 472 22.25 -1.02 -0.61
C ILE A 472 21.71 0.39 -0.80
N VAL A 473 21.90 0.99 -1.98
CA VAL A 473 21.56 2.38 -2.22
C VAL A 473 20.04 2.58 -2.25
N PHE A 474 19.31 1.71 -2.92
CA PHE A 474 17.91 1.96 -3.21
C PHE A 474 17.00 1.91 -1.97
N PRO A 475 16.94 0.82 -1.18
CA PRO A 475 16.17 0.79 0.06
C PRO A 475 16.66 1.82 1.08
N PHE A 476 17.97 2.07 1.13
CA PHE A 476 18.57 3.05 2.02
C PHE A 476 18.10 4.49 1.75
N PHE A 477 17.92 4.88 0.49
CA PHE A 477 17.41 6.22 0.18
C PHE A 477 15.88 6.25 0.17
N PHE A 478 15.23 5.36 -0.59
CA PHE A 478 13.82 5.54 -0.91
C PHE A 478 12.86 4.96 0.12
N VAL A 479 13.12 3.78 0.68
CA VAL A 479 12.25 3.23 1.74
C VAL A 479 12.34 4.09 3.00
N ASN A 480 13.55 4.56 3.34
CA ASN A 480 13.76 5.46 4.48
C ASN A 480 13.07 6.82 4.30
N ILE A 481 13.22 7.47 3.14
CA ILE A 481 12.54 8.75 2.86
C ILE A 481 11.01 8.57 2.85
N PHE A 482 10.52 7.48 2.24
CA PHE A 482 9.10 7.22 2.14
C PHE A 482 8.45 6.94 3.50
N VAL A 483 9.07 6.10 4.32
CA VAL A 483 8.59 5.81 5.70
C VAL A 483 8.64 7.07 6.56
N ALA A 484 9.70 7.88 6.46
CA ALA A 484 9.78 9.15 7.18
C ALA A 484 8.65 10.11 6.76
N LEU A 485 8.41 10.31 5.46
CA LEU A 485 7.32 11.17 4.97
C LEU A 485 5.95 10.70 5.49
N ILE A 486 5.67 9.40 5.41
CA ILE A 486 4.41 8.84 5.91
C ILE A 486 4.28 9.14 7.41
N ILE A 487 5.32 8.88 8.21
CA ILE A 487 5.26 9.16 9.65
C ILE A 487 5.00 10.64 9.92
N ILE A 488 5.67 11.56 9.22
CA ILE A 488 5.46 13.02 9.36
C ILE A 488 4.01 13.37 9.02
N THR A 489 3.53 12.97 7.84
CA THR A 489 2.16 13.29 7.41
C THR A 489 1.09 12.72 8.34
N PHE A 490 1.30 11.51 8.88
CA PHE A 490 0.40 10.93 9.89
C PHE A 490 0.49 11.66 11.24
N GLN A 491 1.67 12.12 11.65
CA GLN A 491 1.85 12.92 12.86
C GLN A 491 1.17 14.28 12.72
N GLU A 492 1.38 14.99 11.62
CA GLU A 492 0.73 16.27 11.30
C GLU A 492 -0.79 16.13 11.30
N GLN A 493 -1.34 15.11 10.64
CA GLN A 493 -2.79 14.87 10.65
C GLN A 493 -3.31 14.51 12.05
N GLY A 494 -2.58 13.68 12.80
CA GLY A 494 -2.94 13.34 14.17
C GLY A 494 -2.88 14.54 15.12
N GLU A 495 -1.99 15.50 14.87
CA GLU A 495 -1.89 16.76 15.63
C GLU A 495 -2.97 17.77 15.22
N ALA A 496 -3.30 17.86 13.93
CA ALA A 496 -4.40 18.69 13.44
C ALA A 496 -5.76 18.24 14.02
N GLU A 497 -6.02 16.93 14.13
CA GLU A 497 -7.23 16.41 14.81
C GLU A 497 -7.24 16.73 16.32
N LEU A 498 -6.08 16.97 16.93
CA LEU A 498 -5.94 17.30 18.36
C LEU A 498 -5.92 18.81 18.62
N GLN A 499 -5.78 19.65 17.59
CA GLN A 499 -5.85 21.11 17.70
C GLN A 499 -7.25 21.63 18.07
N ASP A 500 -8.28 20.78 17.98
CA ASP A 500 -9.67 21.17 18.26
C ASP A 500 -9.99 21.29 19.77
N GLY A 501 -8.99 21.23 20.65
CA GLY A 501 -9.17 21.45 22.08
C GLY A 501 -7.97 22.06 22.80
N GLU A 502 -8.24 22.97 23.75
CA GLU A 502 -7.25 23.58 24.67
C GLU A 502 -6.63 22.57 25.67
N ILE A 503 -6.83 21.26 25.50
CA ILE A 503 -6.53 20.21 26.49
C ILE A 503 -5.40 19.30 25.97
N ASP A 504 -4.36 19.11 26.78
CA ASP A 504 -3.21 18.25 26.46
C ASP A 504 -3.59 16.77 26.29
N LYS A 505 -2.83 16.01 25.49
CA LYS A 505 -3.07 14.57 25.20
C LYS A 505 -3.13 13.74 26.48
N ASN A 506 -2.26 14.02 27.46
CA ASN A 506 -2.24 13.29 28.73
C ASN A 506 -3.47 13.61 29.59
N GLN A 507 -3.95 14.86 29.54
CA GLN A 507 -5.14 15.29 30.24
C GLN A 507 -6.39 14.62 29.65
N LYS A 508 -6.53 14.60 28.32
CA LYS A 508 -7.61 13.89 27.61
C LYS A 508 -7.64 12.41 27.98
N SER A 509 -6.49 11.72 27.93
CA SER A 509 -6.41 10.30 28.31
C SER A 509 -6.80 10.05 29.77
N CYS A 510 -6.47 10.96 30.69
CA CYS A 510 -6.85 10.85 32.10
C CYS A 510 -8.37 11.04 32.29
N ILE A 511 -8.95 12.02 31.58
CA ILE A 511 -10.39 12.28 31.58
C ILE A 511 -11.16 11.07 31.03
N ASP A 512 -10.75 10.56 29.87
CA ASP A 512 -11.37 9.38 29.24
C ASP A 512 -11.27 8.15 30.13
N PHE A 513 -10.10 7.92 30.75
CA PHE A 513 -9.94 6.83 31.71
C PHE A 513 -10.87 7.00 32.92
N THR A 514 -10.96 8.21 33.47
CA THR A 514 -11.78 8.50 34.65
C THR A 514 -13.27 8.32 34.35
N ILE A 515 -13.73 8.73 33.16
CA ILE A 515 -15.12 8.59 32.71
C ILE A 515 -15.43 7.12 32.36
N GLY A 516 -14.48 6.42 31.73
CA GLY A 516 -14.64 5.04 31.28
C GLY A 516 -14.41 3.96 32.35
N ALA A 517 -13.74 4.31 33.46
CA ALA A 517 -13.40 3.36 34.51
C ALA A 517 -14.66 2.82 35.20
N ARG A 518 -14.85 1.50 35.11
CA ARG A 518 -15.89 0.76 35.86
C ARG A 518 -15.24 -0.04 36.98
N PRO A 519 -15.87 -0.13 38.17
CA PRO A 519 -15.32 -0.89 39.28
C PRO A 519 -15.23 -2.38 38.92
N LEU A 520 -14.09 -2.99 39.22
CA LEU A 520 -13.89 -4.44 39.12
C LEU A 520 -14.58 -5.13 40.30
N GLU A 521 -15.72 -5.76 40.04
CA GLU A 521 -16.44 -6.56 41.03
C GLU A 521 -15.76 -7.93 41.22
N ARG A 522 -14.98 -8.07 42.29
CA ARG A 522 -14.45 -9.38 42.71
C ARG A 522 -15.41 -10.04 43.70
N TYR A 523 -15.93 -11.20 43.34
CA TYR A 523 -16.79 -11.99 44.23
C TYR A 523 -16.02 -12.46 45.48
N MET A 524 -16.51 -12.12 46.68
CA MET A 524 -16.01 -12.61 47.96
C MET A 524 -17.13 -13.30 48.75
N PRO A 525 -16.97 -14.55 49.23
CA PRO A 525 -18.00 -15.23 50.02
C PRO A 525 -18.24 -14.56 51.40
N ASN A 526 -19.50 -14.29 51.74
CA ASN A 526 -19.89 -13.56 52.97
C ASN A 526 -19.55 -14.29 54.30
N LYS A 527 -19.51 -15.62 54.32
CA LYS A 527 -19.30 -16.43 55.55
C LYS A 527 -17.89 -17.00 55.61
N ARG A 528 -17.01 -16.39 56.42
CA ARG A 528 -15.59 -16.80 56.58
C ARG A 528 -15.39 -18.23 57.12
N ASN A 529 -16.31 -18.72 57.96
CA ASN A 529 -16.25 -20.09 58.50
C ASN A 529 -16.86 -21.16 57.56
N SER A 530 -17.38 -20.75 56.39
CA SER A 530 -17.95 -21.68 55.41
C SER A 530 -16.87 -22.40 54.62
N PHE A 531 -17.13 -23.65 54.24
CA PHE A 531 -16.33 -24.39 53.26
C PHE A 531 -16.13 -23.59 51.96
N LYS A 532 -17.14 -22.83 51.54
CA LYS A 532 -17.07 -21.95 50.35
C LYS A 532 -15.95 -20.91 50.45
N TYR A 533 -15.70 -20.34 51.63
CA TYR A 533 -14.60 -19.40 51.84
C TYR A 533 -13.23 -20.08 51.81
N LYS A 534 -13.12 -21.31 52.34
CA LYS A 534 -11.88 -22.10 52.27
C LYS A 534 -11.49 -22.46 50.83
N VAL A 535 -12.46 -22.88 50.01
CA VAL A 535 -12.25 -23.16 48.58
C VAL A 535 -11.90 -21.88 47.82
N TRP A 536 -12.65 -20.80 48.02
CA TRP A 536 -12.35 -19.50 47.41
C TRP A 536 -10.93 -19.02 47.75
N ARG A 537 -10.50 -19.16 49.00
CA ARG A 537 -9.15 -18.81 49.45
C ARG A 537 -8.06 -19.63 48.74
N ILE A 538 -8.34 -20.88 48.37
CA ILE A 538 -7.40 -21.72 47.59
C ILE A 538 -7.41 -21.28 46.13
N VAL A 539 -8.59 -21.12 45.52
CA VAL A 539 -8.73 -20.77 44.10
C VAL A 539 -8.13 -19.40 43.79
N VAL A 540 -8.24 -18.44 44.71
CA VAL A 540 -7.68 -17.08 44.57
C VAL A 540 -6.21 -17.01 45.05
N SER A 541 -5.65 -18.12 45.54
CA SER A 541 -4.26 -18.12 46.02
C SER A 541 -3.27 -18.23 44.86
N THR A 542 -2.16 -17.48 44.94
CA THR A 542 -1.08 -17.54 43.95
C THR A 542 -0.48 -18.94 43.76
N PRO A 543 -0.35 -19.83 44.77
CA PRO A 543 0.14 -21.19 44.53
C PRO A 543 -0.79 -22.03 43.66
N PHE A 544 -2.11 -21.82 43.75
CA PHE A 544 -3.07 -22.51 42.89
C PHE A 544 -2.98 -22.02 41.44
N GLU A 545 -2.76 -20.72 41.23
CA GLU A 545 -2.51 -20.17 39.88
C GLU A 545 -1.25 -20.78 39.26
N TYR A 546 -0.12 -20.84 39.98
CA TYR A 546 1.10 -21.50 39.49
C TYR A 546 0.89 -22.99 39.21
N PHE A 547 0.11 -23.68 40.05
CA PHE A 547 -0.24 -25.09 39.83
C PHE A 547 -1.00 -25.29 38.50
N ILE A 548 -2.01 -24.45 38.23
CA ILE A 548 -2.75 -24.49 36.96
C ILE A 548 -1.83 -24.14 35.78
N MET A 549 -0.97 -23.12 35.90
CA MET A 549 0.00 -22.79 34.83
C MET A 549 0.95 -23.96 34.54
N MET A 550 1.44 -24.65 35.56
CA MET A 550 2.29 -25.84 35.38
C MET A 550 1.52 -26.99 34.71
N LEU A 551 0.25 -27.19 35.05
CA LEU A 551 -0.61 -28.17 34.36
C LEU A 551 -0.82 -27.81 32.88
N ILE A 552 -0.95 -26.52 32.54
CA ILE A 552 -1.04 -26.06 31.15
C ILE A 552 0.26 -26.36 30.40
N VAL A 553 1.41 -26.07 30.99
CA VAL A 553 2.74 -26.39 30.41
C VAL A 553 2.87 -27.90 30.20
N PHE A 554 2.54 -28.70 31.20
CA PHE A 554 2.60 -30.15 31.10
C PHE A 554 1.63 -30.70 30.04
N ASN A 555 0.41 -30.20 29.98
CA ASN A 555 -0.56 -30.56 28.94
C ASN A 555 -0.04 -30.20 27.54
N THR A 556 0.61 -29.06 27.39
CA THR A 556 1.25 -28.63 26.14
C THR A 556 2.38 -29.57 25.73
N LEU A 557 3.25 -29.97 26.68
CA LEU A 557 4.31 -30.96 26.42
C LEU A 557 3.72 -32.32 26.04
N LEU A 558 2.65 -32.77 26.69
CA LEU A 558 1.94 -34.00 26.33
C LEU A 558 1.37 -33.95 24.91
N LEU A 559 0.82 -32.81 24.50
CA LEU A 559 0.34 -32.59 23.13
C LEU A 559 1.49 -32.64 22.11
N MET A 560 2.66 -32.06 22.43
CA MET A 560 3.86 -32.14 21.58
C MET A 560 4.35 -33.58 21.40
N MET A 561 4.26 -34.41 22.46
CA MET A 561 4.70 -35.82 22.41
C MET A 561 3.79 -36.73 21.57
N LYS A 562 2.56 -36.31 21.25
CA LYS A 562 1.58 -37.12 20.50
C LYS A 562 2.07 -37.51 19.10
N VAL A 563 3.02 -36.77 18.52
CA VAL A 563 3.54 -36.99 17.15
C VAL A 563 4.43 -38.24 17.05
N ARG A 564 5.12 -38.68 18.13
CA ARG A 564 5.98 -39.88 18.04
C ARG A 564 5.23 -41.21 18.00
N ILE A 565 4.02 -41.28 18.54
CA ILE A 565 3.20 -42.51 18.51
C ILE A 565 2.62 -42.75 17.11
N TRP A 566 2.24 -41.69 16.39
CA TRP A 566 1.73 -41.84 15.02
C TRP A 566 2.83 -42.08 13.99
N VAL A 567 4.00 -41.45 14.14
CA VAL A 567 5.13 -41.65 13.21
C VAL A 567 5.82 -43.01 13.40
N LEU A 568 5.85 -43.58 14.62
CA LEU A 568 6.31 -44.97 14.79
C LEU A 568 5.32 -46.01 14.23
N LEU A 569 4.00 -45.72 14.24
CA LEU A 569 2.99 -46.63 13.68
C LEU A 569 2.90 -46.56 12.14
N CYS A 570 3.26 -45.43 11.51
CA CYS A 570 3.28 -45.31 10.04
C CYS A 570 4.62 -45.73 9.39
N CYS A 571 5.64 -46.10 10.18
CA CYS A 571 6.92 -46.62 9.69
C CYS A 571 6.96 -48.16 9.67
N PHE A 572 5.83 -48.82 9.42
CA PHE A 572 5.81 -50.22 8.98
C PHE A 572 5.79 -50.25 7.44
N PRO A 573 6.77 -50.88 6.78
CA PRO A 573 6.93 -50.88 5.33
C PRO A 573 6.02 -51.92 4.67
N GLU A 574 4.70 -51.73 4.75
CA GLU A 574 3.77 -52.60 3.99
C GLU A 574 2.72 -51.86 3.16
N TYR A 575 2.67 -50.52 3.18
CA TYR A 575 1.80 -49.77 2.27
C TYR A 575 2.43 -48.45 1.83
N CYS A 576 3.36 -48.55 0.88
CA CYS A 576 3.65 -47.52 -0.12
C CYS A 576 3.88 -48.24 -1.45
#